data_AF-A7WQ64-F1
#
_entry.id   AF-A7WQ64-F1
#
_cell.length_a   1.000
_cell.length_b   1.000
_cell.length_c   1.000
_cell.angle_alpha   90.00
_cell.angle_beta   90.00
_cell.angle_gamma   90.00
#
_symmetry.space_group_name_H-M   'P 1'
#
loop_
_entity.id
_entity.type
_entity.pdbx_description
1 polymer ?
#
loop_
_entity_poly.entity_id
_entity_poly.type
_entity_poly.pdbx_seq_one_letter_code
_entity_poly.pdbx_strand_id
1 'polypeptide(L)'
;MMDVLYKCEDVRDHVNELCELATRASGFMGTGWQAMEKVENVDEVSKHCMEAYDSLLTAHPAFKPKIEQTVGHGLAILRSKHKFRWSTMHRFFY
;
A
#
# COMPACT_ATOMS: atom_id res chain seq x y z
N MET A 1 -17.00 -10.72 -11.34
CA MET A 1 -15.55 -10.88 -11.62
C MET A 1 -14.85 -9.54 -11.75
N MET A 2 -15.45 -8.53 -12.40
CA MET A 2 -14.87 -7.18 -12.47
C MET A 2 -14.83 -6.44 -11.13
N ASP A 3 -15.80 -6.65 -10.24
CA ASP A 3 -15.87 -5.89 -8.98
C ASP A 3 -14.66 -6.07 -8.04
N VAL A 4 -14.08 -7.27 -8.01
CA VAL A 4 -12.89 -7.55 -7.18
C VAL A 4 -11.66 -6.87 -7.77
N LEU A 5 -11.54 -6.84 -9.10
CA LEU A 5 -10.46 -6.18 -9.82
C LEU A 5 -10.50 -4.66 -9.59
N TYR A 6 -11.66 -4.02 -9.70
CA TYR A 6 -11.81 -2.60 -9.42
C TYR A 6 -11.47 -2.24 -7.97
N LYS A 7 -11.91 -3.05 -7.00
CA LYS A 7 -11.53 -2.82 -5.59
C LYS A 7 -10.03 -3.01 -5.36
N CYS A 8 -9.40 -3.96 -6.04
CA CYS A 8 -7.95 -4.15 -5.95
C CYS A 8 -7.18 -2.99 -6.60
N GLU A 9 -7.68 -2.47 -7.71
CA GLU A 9 -7.13 -1.31 -8.41
C GLU A 9 -7.19 -0.07 -7.54
N ASP A 10 -8.35 0.24 -6.96
CA ASP A 10 -8.56 1.38 -6.08
C ASP A 10 -7.56 1.41 -4.91
N VAL A 11 -7.42 0.27 -4.20
CA VAL A 11 -6.45 0.17 -3.10
C VAL A 11 -5.01 0.27 -3.61
N ARG A 12 -4.68 -0.33 -4.76
CA ARG A 12 -3.32 -0.26 -5.34
C ARG A 12 -2.97 1.18 -5.72
N ASP A 13 -3.89 1.88 -6.35
CA ASP A 13 -3.66 3.24 -6.84
C ASP A 13 -3.51 4.19 -5.66
N HIS A 14 -4.31 4.03 -4.62
CA HIS A 14 -4.13 4.79 -3.38
C HIS A 14 -2.76 4.53 -2.70
N VAL A 15 -2.30 3.27 -2.70
CA VAL A 15 -0.95 2.93 -2.20
C VAL A 15 0.15 3.58 -3.06
N ASN A 16 -0.03 3.65 -4.38
CA ASN A 16 0.91 4.32 -5.27
C ASN A 16 0.96 5.83 -4.99
N GLU A 17 -0.18 6.49 -4.79
CA GLU A 17 -0.25 7.90 -4.42
C GLU A 17 0.54 8.17 -3.12
N LEU A 18 0.37 7.33 -2.09
CA LEU A 18 1.16 7.43 -0.85
C LEU A 18 2.66 7.26 -1.11
N CYS A 19 3.04 6.33 -1.97
CA CYS A 19 4.43 6.11 -2.32
C CYS A 19 5.05 7.31 -3.06
N GLU A 20 4.28 7.97 -3.93
CA GLU A 20 4.69 9.21 -4.59
C GLU A 20 4.84 10.36 -3.60
N LEU A 21 3.87 10.56 -2.72
CA LEU A 21 3.92 11.59 -1.69
C LEU A 21 5.11 11.39 -0.76
N ALA A 22 5.37 10.15 -0.32
CA ALA A 22 6.53 9.81 0.48
C ALA A 22 7.86 10.10 -0.24
N THR A 23 7.90 9.90 -1.57
CA THR A 23 9.08 10.20 -2.39
C THR A 23 9.27 11.70 -2.58
N ARG A 24 8.18 12.45 -2.75
CA ARG A 24 8.22 13.92 -2.84
C ARG A 24 8.65 14.56 -1.51
N ALA A 25 8.20 13.99 -0.39
CA ALA A 25 8.56 14.45 0.95
C ALA A 25 10.02 14.16 1.34
N SER A 26 10.69 13.22 0.67
CA SER A 26 12.11 12.93 0.92
C SER A 26 13.07 13.86 0.16
N GLY A 27 12.56 14.67 -0.78
CA GLY A 27 13.35 15.55 -1.64
C GLY A 27 14.16 14.79 -2.69
N PHE A 28 14.96 15.52 -3.48
CA PHE A 28 15.70 14.94 -4.60
C PHE A 28 16.60 13.79 -4.13
N MET A 29 16.33 12.58 -4.61
CA MET A 29 17.04 11.35 -4.22
C MET A 29 17.13 11.11 -2.69
N GLY A 30 16.17 11.59 -1.90
CA GLY A 30 16.18 11.44 -0.44
C GLY A 30 17.14 12.38 0.30
N THR A 31 17.69 13.40 -0.37
CA THR A 31 18.63 14.36 0.22
C THR A 31 17.96 15.49 1.00
N GLY A 32 16.62 15.58 0.97
CA GLY A 32 15.87 16.71 1.54
C GLY A 32 15.89 17.99 0.68
N TRP A 33 16.67 18.04 -0.41
CA TRP A 33 16.66 19.19 -1.32
C TRP A 33 15.34 19.26 -2.08
N GLN A 34 14.67 20.42 -2.05
CA GLN A 34 13.30 20.64 -2.57
C GLN A 34 12.26 19.63 -2.03
N ALA A 35 12.41 19.18 -0.78
CA ALA A 35 11.41 18.33 -0.13
C ALA A 35 10.07 19.07 0.04
N MET A 36 8.98 18.38 -0.29
CA MET A 36 7.62 18.85 0.02
C MET A 36 7.21 18.47 1.44
N GLU A 37 6.08 19.03 1.88
CA GLU A 37 5.50 18.74 3.19
C GLU A 37 5.23 17.24 3.36
N LYS A 38 5.48 16.73 4.57
CA LYS A 38 5.24 15.33 4.90
C LYS A 38 3.75 15.10 5.07
N VAL A 39 3.30 13.94 4.61
CA VAL A 39 1.95 13.45 4.92
C VAL A 39 1.94 13.04 6.39
N GLU A 40 1.11 13.69 7.20
CA GLU A 40 1.07 13.45 8.65
C GLU A 40 0.27 12.19 9.03
N ASN A 41 -0.69 11.80 8.18
CA ASN A 41 -1.62 10.70 8.46
C ASN A 41 -1.25 9.37 7.77
N VAL A 42 0.01 9.18 7.35
CA VAL A 42 0.45 7.95 6.65
C VAL A 42 0.16 6.69 7.47
N ASP A 43 0.26 6.75 8.79
CA ASP A 43 -0.08 5.64 9.68
C ASP A 43 -1.55 5.22 9.57
N GLU A 44 -2.46 6.20 9.59
CA GLU A 44 -3.90 5.97 9.47
C GLU A 44 -4.26 5.42 8.09
N VAL A 45 -3.72 6.02 7.03
CA VAL A 45 -4.00 5.58 5.67
C VAL A 45 -3.42 4.18 5.41
N SER A 46 -2.22 3.89 5.90
CA SER A 46 -1.63 2.55 5.80
C SER A 46 -2.52 1.52 6.49
N LYS A 47 -3.14 1.89 7.63
CA LYS A 47 -4.11 1.04 8.33
C LYS A 47 -5.36 0.76 7.51
N HIS A 48 -5.93 1.77 6.87
CA HIS A 48 -7.08 1.57 5.99
C HIS A 48 -6.76 0.64 4.81
N CYS A 49 -5.57 0.77 4.21
CA CYS A 49 -5.14 -0.14 3.15
C CYS A 49 -4.95 -1.59 3.64
N MET A 50 -4.45 -1.79 4.86
CA MET A 50 -4.34 -3.11 5.49
C MET A 50 -5.73 -3.74 5.74
N GLU A 51 -6.66 -2.96 6.28
CA GLU A 51 -8.03 -3.42 6.55
C GLU A 51 -8.79 -3.74 5.25
N ALA A 52 -8.58 -2.96 4.20
CA ALA A 52 -9.13 -3.22 2.88
C ALA A 52 -8.58 -4.53 2.28
N TYR A 53 -7.28 -4.78 2.43
CA TYR A 53 -6.65 -6.04 2.01
C TYR A 53 -7.25 -7.25 2.73
N ASP A 54 -7.35 -7.21 4.06
CA ASP A 54 -7.91 -8.30 4.85
C ASP A 54 -9.39 -8.52 4.48
N SER A 55 -10.15 -7.44 4.29
CA SER A 55 -11.56 -7.49 3.85
C SER A 55 -11.72 -8.14 2.47
N LEU A 56 -10.84 -7.84 1.52
CA LEU A 56 -10.84 -8.45 0.19
C LEU A 56 -10.54 -9.94 0.24
N LEU A 57 -9.59 -10.36 1.09
CA LEU A 57 -9.29 -11.77 1.28
C LEU A 57 -10.45 -12.55 1.89
N THR A 58 -11.16 -11.97 2.87
CA THR A 58 -12.33 -12.59 3.50
C THR A 58 -13.52 -12.66 2.54
N ALA A 59 -13.80 -11.59 1.79
CA ALA A 59 -14.93 -11.52 0.87
C ALA A 59 -14.71 -12.38 -0.39
N HIS A 60 -13.45 -12.53 -0.83
CA HIS A 60 -13.12 -13.12 -2.13
C HIS A 60 -11.96 -14.13 -2.03
N PRO A 61 -12.08 -15.20 -1.21
CA PRO A 61 -11.00 -16.15 -0.97
C PRO A 61 -10.52 -16.87 -2.24
N ALA A 62 -11.40 -17.08 -3.21
CA ALA A 62 -11.06 -17.69 -4.51
C ALA A 62 -10.08 -16.83 -5.34
N PHE A 63 -10.02 -15.51 -5.09
CA PHE A 63 -9.17 -14.57 -5.81
C PHE A 63 -7.90 -14.18 -5.03
N LYS A 64 -7.60 -14.91 -3.95
CA LYS A 64 -6.45 -14.66 -3.08
C LYS A 64 -5.12 -14.43 -3.82
N PRO A 65 -4.72 -15.24 -4.83
CA PRO A 65 -3.45 -15.01 -5.53
C PRO A 65 -3.39 -13.64 -6.21
N LYS A 66 -4.52 -13.19 -6.76
CA LYS A 66 -4.57 -11.90 -7.46
C LYS A 66 -4.56 -10.73 -6.48
N ILE A 67 -5.29 -10.84 -5.38
CA ILE A 67 -5.32 -9.84 -4.29
C ILE A 67 -3.94 -9.70 -3.64
N GLU A 68 -3.24 -10.82 -3.41
CA GLU A 68 -1.86 -10.80 -2.92
C GLU A 68 -0.91 -10.15 -3.92
N GLN A 69 -1.03 -10.47 -5.22
CA GLN A 69 -0.18 -9.89 -6.27
C GLN A 69 -0.39 -8.38 -6.45
N THR A 70 -1.61 -7.87 -6.28
CA THR A 70 -1.93 -6.44 -6.47
C THR A 70 -1.76 -5.66 -5.17
N VAL A 71 -2.67 -5.85 -4.23
CA VAL A 71 -2.75 -5.07 -2.99
C VAL A 71 -1.65 -5.49 -2.02
N GLY A 72 -1.41 -6.79 -1.86
CA GLY A 72 -0.37 -7.30 -0.97
C GLY A 72 1.03 -6.82 -1.37
N HIS A 73 1.35 -6.86 -2.66
CA HIS A 73 2.61 -6.32 -3.18
C HIS A 73 2.68 -4.78 -3.10
N GLY A 74 1.55 -4.08 -3.26
CA GLY A 74 1.50 -2.63 -3.02
C GLY A 74 1.82 -2.27 -1.57
N LEU A 75 1.14 -2.90 -0.60
CA LEU A 75 1.43 -2.76 0.83
C LEU A 75 2.90 -3.07 1.13
N ALA A 76 3.46 -4.01 0.36
CA ALA A 76 4.86 -4.30 0.42
C ALA A 76 5.73 -3.09 0.07
N ILE A 77 5.57 -2.55 -1.12
CA ILE A 77 6.34 -1.38 -1.54
C ILE A 77 6.16 -0.23 -0.55
N LEU A 78 4.95 0.00 -0.05
CA LEU A 78 4.69 1.01 0.99
C LEU A 78 5.52 0.77 2.26
N ARG A 79 5.65 -0.48 2.71
CA ARG A 79 6.44 -0.87 3.89
C ARG A 79 7.95 -0.61 3.76
N SER A 80 8.45 -0.58 2.53
CA SER A 80 9.85 -0.20 2.26
C SER A 80 10.09 1.29 2.60
N LYS A 81 9.06 2.13 2.45
CA LYS A 81 9.10 3.59 2.69
C LYS A 81 8.64 3.96 4.10
N HIS A 82 7.61 3.30 4.63
CA HIS A 82 7.04 3.58 5.96
C HIS A 82 6.85 2.29 6.74
N LYS A 83 7.37 2.17 7.96
CA LYS A 83 7.39 0.89 8.68
C LYS A 83 6.05 0.62 9.37
N PHE A 84 5.35 -0.43 8.93
CA PHE A 84 4.17 -0.98 9.60
C PHE A 84 4.15 -2.52 9.56
N ARG A 85 3.18 -3.13 10.24
CA ARG A 85 2.99 -4.58 10.34
C ARG A 85 1.56 -4.95 9.93
N TRP A 86 1.41 -6.01 9.16
CA TRP A 86 0.11 -6.61 8.84
C TRP A 86 0.15 -8.14 8.85
N SER A 87 -1.03 -8.75 8.86
CA SER A 87 -1.30 -10.18 9.03
C SER A 87 -0.41 -11.09 8.17
N THR A 88 -0.29 -10.79 6.88
CA THR A 88 0.38 -11.63 5.88
C THR A 88 1.74 -11.08 5.44
N MET A 89 2.33 -10.11 6.16
CA MET A 89 3.56 -9.44 5.74
C MET A 89 4.73 -10.38 5.49
N HIS A 90 4.76 -11.53 6.18
CA HIS A 90 5.79 -12.56 6.05
C HIS A 90 5.79 -13.26 4.69
N ARG A 91 4.71 -13.11 3.90
CA ARG A 91 4.61 -13.66 2.54
C ARG A 91 5.30 -12.79 1.49
N PHE A 92 5.67 -11.56 1.86
CA PHE A 92 6.25 -10.57 0.97
C PHE A 92 7.68 -10.28 1.42
N PHE A 93 8.65 -10.48 0.53
CA PHE A 93 10.05 -10.13 0.77
C PHE A 93 10.30 -8.67 0.39
N TYR A 94 11.18 -8.00 1.15
CA TYR A 94 11.74 -6.66 0.90
C TYR A 94 13.24 -6.77 0.77
#